data_AF-A0A366D734-F1
#
_entry.id   AF-A0A366D734-F1
#
_cell.length_a   1.000
_cell.length_b   1.000
_cell.length_c   1.000
_cell.angle_alpha   90.00
_cell.angle_beta   90.00
_cell.angle_gamma   90.00
#
_symmetry.space_group_name_H-M   'P 1'
#
loop_
_entity.id
_entity.type
_entity.pdbx_description
1 polymer ?
#
loop_
_entity_poly.entity_id
_entity_poly.type
_entity_poly.pdbx_seq_one_letter_code
_entity_poly.pdbx_strand_id
1 'polypeptide(L)'
;MRIVPKGGHLEQTDQTLIRAAARELTEETGVDLARIAVVSQNPVYIEFGRVPPRPAIAEPEHFHLDLGYCFTTAHADIGSIQESQVTSAAWYSLSIAERLVGPRIARCRGGNDAASRNDT
;
A
#
# COMPACT_ATOMS: atom_id res chain seq x y z
N MET A 1 -9.04 -4.52 8.06
CA MET A 1 -9.23 -4.45 6.59
C MET A 1 -8.00 -3.78 5.99
N ARG A 2 -7.48 -4.20 4.83
CA ARG A 2 -6.15 -3.78 4.33
C ARG A 2 -6.25 -3.29 2.87
N ILE A 3 -5.66 -2.14 2.57
CA ILE A 3 -5.53 -1.58 1.21
C ILE A 3 -4.09 -1.75 0.74
N VAL A 4 -3.91 -2.03 -0.56
CA VAL A 4 -2.64 -1.86 -1.27
C VAL A 4 -2.97 -1.04 -2.54
N PRO A 5 -2.73 0.28 -2.55
CA PRO A 5 -2.93 1.09 -3.74
C PRO A 5 -1.88 0.74 -4.81
N LYS A 6 -2.10 1.19 -6.04
CA LYS A 6 -1.00 1.33 -7.00
C LYS A 6 -0.25 2.60 -6.59
N GLY A 7 0.61 2.52 -5.58
CA GLY A 7 1.27 3.72 -5.05
C GLY A 7 2.00 4.55 -6.11
N GLY A 8 2.19 5.84 -5.83
CA GLY A 8 2.90 6.78 -6.69
C GLY A 8 4.39 6.97 -6.39
N HIS A 9 4.99 7.92 -7.10
CA HIS A 9 6.39 8.31 -6.92
C HIS A 9 6.61 9.09 -5.62
N LEU A 10 7.83 9.05 -5.10
CA LEU A 10 8.21 9.90 -3.97
C LEU A 10 8.24 11.37 -4.40
N GLU A 11 7.73 12.23 -3.53
CA GLU A 11 7.89 13.68 -3.63
C GLU A 11 9.10 14.15 -2.81
N GLN A 12 9.66 15.31 -3.18
CA GLN A 12 10.78 15.91 -2.43
C GLN A 12 10.42 16.26 -0.98
N THR A 13 9.13 16.40 -0.70
CA THR A 13 8.55 16.70 0.63
C THR A 13 8.42 15.45 1.50
N ASP A 14 8.54 14.25 0.93
CA ASP A 14 8.38 13.01 1.67
C ASP A 14 9.57 12.77 2.61
N GLN A 15 9.33 12.89 3.91
CA GLN A 15 10.37 12.71 4.94
C GLN A 15 10.75 11.25 5.13
N THR A 16 9.81 10.33 4.88
CA THR A 16 10.03 8.89 4.99
C THR A 16 9.16 8.15 3.97
N LEU A 17 9.62 6.97 3.54
CA LEU A 17 8.90 6.11 2.59
C LEU A 17 7.49 5.75 3.05
N ILE A 18 7.30 5.54 4.36
CA ILE A 18 6.01 5.20 4.92
C ILE A 18 5.04 6.38 4.93
N ARG A 19 5.55 7.62 5.03
CA ARG A 19 4.73 8.84 4.92
C ARG A 19 4.32 9.08 3.48
N ALA A 20 5.21 8.82 2.52
CA ALA A 20 4.86 8.84 1.09
C ALA A 20 3.72 7.84 0.80
N ALA A 21 3.87 6.59 1.25
CA ALA A 21 2.84 5.56 1.05
C ALA A 21 1.48 5.93 1.69
N ALA A 22 1.50 6.61 2.84
CA ALA A 22 0.28 7.09 3.48
C ALA A 22 -0.35 8.26 2.71
N ARG A 23 0.46 9.23 2.25
CA ARG A 23 0.03 10.35 1.42
C ARG A 23 -0.65 9.86 0.14
N GLU A 24 0.02 8.98 -0.60
CA GLU A 24 -0.51 8.36 -1.84
C GLU A 24 -1.83 7.64 -1.58
N LEU A 25 -1.92 6.84 -0.50
CA LEU A 25 -3.18 6.20 -0.12
C LEU A 25 -4.32 7.22 0.03
N THR A 26 -4.07 8.36 0.65
CA THR A 26 -5.06 9.42 0.82
C THR A 26 -5.38 10.15 -0.47
N GLU A 27 -4.38 10.49 -1.29
CA GLU A 27 -4.59 11.19 -2.56
C GLU A 27 -5.41 10.34 -3.54
N GLU A 28 -5.11 9.04 -3.62
CA GLU A 28 -5.73 8.16 -4.59
C GLU A 28 -7.11 7.64 -4.18
N THR A 29 -7.34 7.47 -2.88
CA THR A 29 -8.56 6.81 -2.35
C THR A 29 -9.41 7.69 -1.44
N GLY A 30 -8.93 8.88 -1.07
CA GLY A 30 -9.61 9.77 -0.13
C GLY A 30 -9.70 9.24 1.29
N VAL A 31 -8.99 8.16 1.63
CA VAL A 31 -8.97 7.60 2.99
C VAL A 31 -8.34 8.60 3.95
N ASP A 32 -9.03 8.85 5.06
CA ASP A 32 -8.57 9.76 6.13
C ASP A 32 -7.35 9.19 6.87
N LEU A 33 -6.22 9.91 6.79
CA LEU A 33 -4.97 9.56 7.48
C LEU A 33 -5.14 9.43 8.99
N ALA A 34 -6.03 10.20 9.61
CA ALA A 34 -6.26 10.14 11.05
C ALA A 34 -6.93 8.82 11.48
N ARG A 35 -7.49 8.07 10.53
CA ARG A 35 -8.21 6.81 10.76
C ARG A 35 -7.42 5.56 10.40
N ILE A 36 -6.18 5.71 9.95
CA ILE A 36 -5.29 4.59 9.64
C ILE A 36 -4.14 4.51 10.62
N ALA A 37 -3.65 3.29 10.84
CA ALA A 37 -2.46 3.00 11.61
C ALA A 37 -1.52 2.12 10.78
N VAL A 38 -0.22 2.37 10.92
CA VAL A 38 0.82 1.54 10.33
C VAL A 38 0.84 0.18 11.02
N VAL A 39 0.85 -0.91 10.25
CA VAL A 39 0.99 -2.28 10.79
C VAL A 39 2.45 -2.64 11.07
N SER A 40 3.38 -2.15 10.24
CA SER A 40 4.82 -2.41 10.34
C SER A 40 5.61 -1.23 9.79
N GLN A 41 6.70 -0.85 10.48
CA GLN A 41 7.65 0.15 9.98
C GLN A 41 8.54 -0.39 8.85
N ASN A 42 8.66 -1.71 8.73
CA ASN A 42 9.34 -2.36 7.61
C ASN A 42 8.37 -2.56 6.43
N PRO A 43 8.83 -2.37 5.18
CA PRO A 43 8.05 -2.74 4.00
C PRO A 43 7.62 -4.21 4.08
N VAL A 44 6.34 -4.45 3.79
CA VAL A 44 5.78 -5.81 3.68
C VAL A 44 5.98 -6.39 2.28
N TYR A 45 6.31 -5.52 1.32
CA TYR A 45 6.51 -5.83 -0.08
C TYR A 45 7.67 -5.02 -0.64
N ILE A 46 8.54 -5.66 -1.42
CA ILE A 46 9.64 -5.02 -2.15
C ILE A 46 9.70 -5.67 -3.54
N GLU A 47 9.62 -4.87 -4.60
CA GLU A 47 9.76 -5.33 -5.99
C GLU A 47 10.69 -4.38 -6.75
N PHE A 48 11.57 -4.96 -7.56
CA PHE A 48 12.40 -4.20 -8.50
C PHE A 48 12.02 -4.60 -9.92
N GLY A 49 11.69 -3.62 -10.75
CA GLY A 49 11.13 -3.89 -12.07
C GLY A 49 11.48 -2.81 -13.08
N ARG A 50 11.53 -3.21 -14.35
CA ARG A 50 11.68 -2.29 -15.47
C ARG A 50 10.30 -1.73 -15.85
N VAL A 51 10.22 -0.42 -15.98
CA VAL A 51 9.07 0.28 -16.55
C VAL A 51 9.36 0.57 -18.02
N PRO A 52 8.54 0.04 -18.95
CA PRO A 52 8.71 0.33 -20.37
C PRO A 52 8.42 1.81 -20.66
N PRO A 53 9.00 2.39 -21.72
CA PRO A 53 8.76 3.79 -22.05
C PRO A 53 7.28 4.05 -22.36
N ARG A 54 6.78 5.23 -21.99
CA ARG A 54 5.44 5.74 -22.38
C ARG A 54 5.60 6.99 -23.25
N PRO A 55 5.72 6.83 -24.59
CA PRO A 55 5.97 7.95 -25.50
C PRO A 55 4.88 9.03 -25.46
N ALA A 56 3.63 8.65 -25.19
CA ALA A 56 2.49 9.57 -25.14
C ALA A 56 2.64 10.69 -24.08
N ILE A 57 3.45 10.44 -23.05
CA ILE A 57 3.75 11.42 -21.98
C ILE A 57 5.24 11.71 -21.86
N ALA A 58 6.02 11.42 -22.91
CA ALA A 58 7.48 11.62 -22.96
C ALA A 58 8.25 10.97 -21.79
N GLU A 59 7.76 9.84 -21.27
CA GLU A 59 8.44 9.13 -20.19
C GLU A 59 9.36 8.04 -20.77
N PRO A 60 10.68 8.12 -20.52
CA PRO A 60 11.64 7.14 -21.01
C PRO A 60 11.56 5.83 -20.23
N GLU A 61 12.23 4.80 -20.74
CA GLU A 61 12.48 3.59 -19.99
C GLU A 61 13.25 3.90 -18.70
N HIS A 62 12.83 3.28 -17.60
CA HIS A 62 13.49 3.41 -16.31
C HIS A 62 13.16 2.21 -15.42
N PHE A 63 13.69 2.19 -14.20
CA PHE A 63 13.46 1.14 -13.23
C PHE A 63 12.77 1.69 -12.00
N HIS A 64 11.88 0.89 -11.42
CA HIS A 64 11.25 1.13 -10.14
C HIS A 64 11.82 0.19 -9.08
N LEU A 65 11.94 0.70 -7.86
CA LEU A 65 12.01 -0.07 -6.63
C LEU A 65 10.76 0.24 -5.81
N ASP A 66 9.78 -0.64 -5.87
CA ASP A 66 8.49 -0.47 -5.23
C ASP A 66 8.55 -1.01 -3.80
N LEU A 67 8.19 -0.17 -2.83
CA LEU A 67 8.20 -0.49 -1.40
C LEU A 67 6.76 -0.40 -0.86
N GLY A 68 6.13 -1.54 -0.64
CA GLY A 68 4.75 -1.60 -0.16
C GLY A 68 4.67 -1.66 1.36
N TYR A 69 3.78 -0.86 1.93
CA TYR A 69 3.46 -0.81 3.35
C TYR A 69 2.04 -1.27 3.61
N CYS A 70 1.79 -1.77 4.83
CA CYS A 70 0.46 -2.17 5.26
C CYS A 70 -0.08 -1.20 6.31
N PHE A 71 -1.29 -0.72 6.06
CA PHE A 71 -2.07 0.08 7.00
C PHE A 71 -3.30 -0.71 7.46
N THR A 72 -3.77 -0.40 8.66
CA THR A 72 -5.00 -0.94 9.25
C THR A 72 -5.89 0.19 9.73
N THR A 73 -7.17 -0.07 9.85
CA THR A 73 -8.16 0.86 10.39
C THR A 73 -9.23 0.07 11.13
N ALA A 74 -9.79 0.67 12.18
CA ALA A 74 -11.02 0.18 12.80
C ALA A 74 -12.25 0.61 11.98
N HIS A 75 -12.26 1.85 11.50
CA HIS A 75 -13.31 2.45 10.70
C HIS A 75 -12.72 3.53 9.79
N ALA A 76 -12.58 3.26 8.49
CA ALA A 76 -12.30 4.27 7.48
C ALA A 76 -13.07 3.93 6.20
N ASP A 77 -13.67 4.96 5.61
CA ASP A 77 -14.37 4.86 4.35
C ASP A 77 -13.42 5.24 3.22
N ILE A 78 -13.67 4.68 2.03
CA ILE A 78 -13.04 5.16 0.80
C ILE A 78 -13.77 6.46 0.44
N GLY A 79 -13.00 7.52 0.30
CA GLY A 79 -13.52 8.84 -0.06
C GLY A 79 -13.59 9.01 -1.57
N SER A 80 -13.19 10.19 -2.05
CA SER A 80 -13.10 10.47 -3.48
C SER A 80 -11.91 9.75 -4.09
N ILE A 81 -12.17 8.93 -5.11
CA ILE A 81 -11.13 8.25 -5.88
C ILE A 81 -10.55 9.22 -6.91
N GLN A 82 -9.23 9.28 -7.00
CA GLN A 82 -8.55 10.02 -8.05
C GLN A 82 -8.49 9.17 -9.33
N GLU A 83 -9.51 9.30 -10.18
CA GLU A 83 -9.71 8.43 -11.35
C GLU A 83 -8.57 8.46 -12.38
N SER A 84 -7.74 9.52 -12.38
CA SER A 84 -6.56 9.60 -13.25
C SER A 84 -5.44 8.62 -12.86
N GLN A 85 -5.41 8.16 -11.61
CA GLN A 85 -4.39 7.23 -11.11
C GLN A 85 -4.99 5.87 -10.75
N VAL A 86 -6.20 5.85 -10.17
CA VAL A 86 -6.86 4.64 -9.69
C VAL A 86 -8.25 4.50 -10.29
N THR A 87 -8.49 3.38 -10.97
CA THR A 87 -9.80 3.09 -11.59
C THR A 87 -10.89 2.77 -10.57
N SER A 88 -10.52 2.13 -9.45
CA SER A 88 -11.44 1.80 -8.37
C SER A 88 -10.66 1.41 -7.12
N ALA A 89 -11.25 1.65 -5.95
CA ALA A 89 -10.73 1.19 -4.67
C ALA A 89 -11.85 0.46 -3.92
N ALA A 90 -11.51 -0.64 -3.29
CA ALA A 90 -12.44 -1.42 -2.50
C ALA A 90 -11.71 -2.10 -1.35
N TRP A 91 -12.47 -2.36 -0.30
CA TRP A 91 -11.99 -3.08 0.85
C TRP A 91 -12.27 -4.58 0.71
N TYR A 92 -11.25 -5.40 0.94
CA TYR A 92 -11.36 -6.85 0.85
C TYR A 92 -10.93 -7.55 2.14
N SER A 93 -11.48 -8.74 2.38
CA SER A 93 -10.89 -9.67 3.35
C SER A 93 -9.50 -10.11 2.87
N LEU A 94 -8.64 -10.52 3.79
CA LEU A 94 -7.27 -10.95 3.44
C LEU A 94 -7.28 -12.09 2.41
N SER A 95 -8.16 -13.09 2.58
CA SER A 95 -8.26 -14.23 1.68
C SER A 95 -8.70 -13.85 0.26
N ILE A 96 -9.60 -12.87 0.12
CA ILE A 96 -9.98 -12.35 -1.20
C ILE A 96 -8.81 -11.57 -1.80
N ALA A 97 -8.19 -10.70 -1.01
CA ALA A 97 -7.07 -9.91 -1.47
C ALA A 97 -5.90 -10.81 -1.93
N GLU A 98 -5.56 -11.89 -1.22
CA GLU A 98 -4.50 -12.84 -1.60
C GLU A 98 -4.77 -13.51 -2.94
N ARG A 99 -6.05 -13.75 -3.28
CA ARG A 99 -6.45 -14.27 -4.59
C ARG A 99 -6.35 -13.22 -5.70
N LEU A 100 -6.62 -11.95 -5.39
CA LEU A 100 -6.64 -10.87 -6.37
C LEU A 100 -5.24 -10.34 -6.70
N VAL A 101 -4.37 -10.18 -5.70
CA VAL A 101 -3.03 -9.60 -5.86
C VAL A 101 -1.89 -10.61 -5.64
N GLY A 102 -2.24 -11.88 -5.45
CA GLY A 102 -1.29 -12.97 -5.28
C GLY A 102 -0.62 -12.99 -3.90
N PRO A 103 0.45 -13.78 -3.72
CA PRO A 103 1.14 -13.93 -2.44
C PRO A 103 1.84 -12.64 -1.97
N ARG A 104 1.84 -11.58 -2.79
CA ARG A 104 2.46 -10.28 -2.50
C ARG A 104 1.97 -9.66 -1.18
N ILE A 105 0.74 -9.96 -0.77
CA ILE A 105 0.15 -9.41 0.46
C ILE A 105 0.09 -10.38 1.64
N ALA A 106 0.53 -11.63 1.47
CA ALA A 106 0.47 -12.66 2.53
C ALA A 106 1.33 -12.27 3.76
N ARG A 107 2.31 -11.39 3.56
CA ARG A 107 3.19 -10.86 4.61
C ARG A 107 2.58 -9.69 5.40
N CYS A 108 1.40 -9.22 5.01
CA CYS A 108 0.65 -8.20 5.73
C CYS A 108 -0.01 -8.77 7.00
N ARG A 109 0.75 -9.47 7.85
CA ARG A 109 0.32 -9.95 9.16
C ARG A 109 0.96 -9.04 10.21
N GLY A 110 0.13 -8.33 10.98
CA GLY A 110 0.62 -7.72 12.21
C GLY A 110 1.10 -8.85 13.12
N GLY A 111 2.31 -8.74 13.65
CA GLY A 111 2.82 -9.72 14.60
C GLY A 111 1.93 -9.74 15.83
N ASN A 112 1.08 -10.76 15.93
CA ASN A 112 0.40 -11.13 17.17
C ASN A 112 0.46 -12.65 17.41
N ASP A 113 1.59 -13.27 17.02
CA ASP A 113 1.90 -14.67 17.36
C ASP A 113 2.93 -14.74 18.52
N ALA A 114 3.04 -13.69 19.33
CA ALA A 114 3.81 -13.66 20.57
C ALA A 114 2.89 -13.72 21.81
N ALA A 115 1.91 -14.62 21.82
CA ALA A 115 1.12 -14.91 23.01
C ALA A 115 0.54 -16.34 22.99
N SER A 116 1.39 -17.35 22.84
CA SER A 116 1.08 -18.71 23.32
C SER A 116 2.36 -19.52 23.55
N ARG A 117 3.23 -19.03 24.44
CA ARG A 117 4.10 -19.91 25.22
C ARG A 117 3.59 -19.84 26.65
N ASN A 118 2.52 -20.59 26.93
CA ASN A 118 2.27 -21.01 28.31
C ASN A 118 3.11 -22.27 28.50
N ASP A 119 4.21 -22.08 29.22
CA ASP A 119 4.99 -23.15 29.81
C ASP A 119 4.31 -23.48 31.16
N THR A 120 3.71 -24.67 31.23
CA THR A 120 3.41 -25.43 32.44
C THR A 120 3.48 -26.91 32.06
#